data_AF-A0A3B8M6M7-F1
#
_entry.id   AF-A0A3B8M6M7-F1
#
_cell.length_a   1.000
_cell.length_b   1.000
_cell.length_c   1.000
_cell.angle_alpha   90.00
_cell.angle_beta   90.00
_cell.angle_gamma   90.00
#
_symmetry.space_group_name_H-M   'P 1'
#
loop_
_entity.id
_entity.type
_entity.pdbx_description
1 polymer ?
#
loop_
_entity_poly.entity_id
_entity_poly.type
_entity_poly.pdbx_seq_one_letter_code
_entity_poly.pdbx_strand_id
1 'polypeptide(L)' 'IIVDTYGGYARHGGGAFSGKDPSKVDRSAAYATRWVAKNLVAAGAADR' A
#
# COMPACT_ATOMS: atom_id res chain seq x y z
N ILE A 1 -10.78 2.50 -4.57
CA ILE A 1 -9.70 2.44 -3.55
C ILE A 1 -9.59 1.07 -2.87
N ILE A 2 -10.66 0.48 -2.32
CA ILE A 2 -10.56 -0.86 -1.70
C ILE A 2 -10.20 -1.94 -2.74
N VAL A 3 -10.82 -1.91 -3.92
CA VAL A 3 -10.46 -2.81 -5.05
C VAL A 3 -9.03 -2.58 -5.52
N ASP A 4 -8.57 -1.33 -5.59
CA ASP A 4 -7.21 -0.97 -6.02
C ASP A 4 -6.11 -1.40 -5.03
N THR A 5 -6.49 -1.83 -3.83
CA THR A 5 -5.56 -2.16 -2.74
C THR A 5 -5.69 -3.64 -2.37
N TYR A 6 -6.24 -3.92 -1.20
CA TYR A 6 -6.18 -5.23 -0.57
C TYR A 6 -7.54 -5.93 -0.56
N GLY A 7 -8.52 -5.45 -1.33
CA GLY A 7 -9.82 -6.11 -1.49
C GLY A 7 -10.59 -6.33 -0.18
N GLY A 8 -10.36 -5.47 0.82
CA GLY A 8 -10.97 -5.58 2.16
C GLY A 8 -10.15 -6.37 3.18
N TYR A 9 -9.03 -6.98 2.77
CA TYR A 9 -8.17 -7.77 3.68
C TYR A 9 -7.42 -6.91 4.69
N ALA A 10 -6.96 -5.72 4.28
CA ALA A 10 -6.20 -4.81 5.13
C ALA A 10 -6.90 -3.45 5.27
N ARG A 11 -6.60 -2.78 6.39
CA ARG A 11 -7.13 -1.44 6.69
C ARG A 11 -6.64 -0.42 5.65
N HIS A 12 -7.50 0.51 5.29
CA HIS A 12 -7.23 1.53 4.27
C HIS A 12 -7.26 2.94 4.87
N GLY A 13 -6.27 3.78 4.53
CA GLY A 13 -6.16 5.17 5.02
C GLY A 13 -7.03 6.20 4.28
N GLY A 14 -8.03 5.79 3.50
CA GLY A 14 -8.94 6.70 2.76
C GLY A 14 -8.46 7.38 1.47
N GLY A 15 -7.15 7.43 1.18
CA GLY A 15 -6.62 8.14 0.00
C GLY A 15 -6.81 7.40 -1.34
N ALA A 16 -7.33 8.08 -2.37
CA ALA A 16 -7.38 7.56 -3.74
C ALA A 16 -6.02 7.70 -4.47
N PHE A 17 -5.76 6.82 -5.44
CA PHE A 17 -4.52 6.83 -6.22
C PHE A 17 -4.62 7.66 -7.51
N SER A 18 -5.54 7.35 -8.40
CA SER A 18 -5.64 7.93 -9.76
C SER A 18 -5.73 9.46 -9.75
N GLY A 19 -5.14 10.11 -10.76
CA GLY A 19 -5.14 11.58 -10.91
C GLY A 19 -4.16 12.37 -10.02
N LYS A 20 -3.41 11.71 -9.12
CA LYS A 20 -2.43 12.37 -8.25
C LYS A 20 -1.00 12.22 -8.77
N ASP A 21 -0.21 13.28 -8.74
CA ASP A 21 1.23 13.15 -9.00
C ASP A 21 1.94 12.47 -7.80
N PRO A 22 3.19 11.96 -7.97
CA PRO A 22 3.91 11.25 -6.91
C PRO A 22 4.17 12.06 -5.63
N SER A 23 4.07 13.40 -5.64
CA SER A 23 4.20 14.22 -4.43
C SER A 23 3.06 13.99 -3.43
N LYS A 24 1.93 13.43 -3.86
CA LYS A 24 0.78 13.18 -2.98
C LYS A 24 0.97 11.88 -2.23
N VAL A 25 1.15 12.00 -0.91
CA VAL A 25 1.47 10.89 0.00
C VAL A 25 0.42 9.78 -0.01
N ASP A 26 -0.85 10.09 -0.33
CA ASP A 26 -1.89 9.08 -0.53
C ASP A 26 -1.49 8.02 -1.55
N ARG A 27 -0.73 8.40 -2.59
CA ARG A 27 -0.22 7.48 -3.61
C ARG A 27 1.17 6.97 -3.26
N SER A 28 2.13 7.87 -3.06
CA SER A 28 3.55 7.48 -2.92
C SER A 28 3.82 6.68 -1.64
N ALA A 29 3.23 7.08 -0.50
CA ALA A 29 3.42 6.35 0.75
C ALA A 29 2.68 5.00 0.75
N ALA A 30 1.52 4.90 0.09
CA ALA A 30 0.83 3.62 -0.10
C ALA A 30 1.69 2.62 -0.90
N TYR A 31 2.39 3.09 -1.95
CA TYR A 31 3.32 2.25 -2.70
C TYR A 31 4.57 1.87 -1.88
N ALA A 32 5.14 2.83 -1.15
CA ALA A 32 6.30 2.57 -0.30
C ALA A 32 5.99 1.54 0.81
N THR A 33 4.84 1.67 1.48
CA THR A 33 4.42 0.72 2.52
C THR A 33 4.13 -0.67 1.96
N ARG A 34 3.54 -0.78 0.76
CA ARG A 34 3.41 -2.07 0.08
C ARG A 34 4.78 -2.69 -0.22
N TRP A 35 5.73 -1.88 -0.69
CA TRP A 35 7.10 -2.34 -0.94
C TRP A 35 7.76 -2.85 0.33
N VAL A 36 7.69 -2.11 1.44
CA VAL A 36 8.21 -2.56 2.74
C VAL A 36 7.58 -3.88 3.16
N ALA A 37 6.25 -3.97 3.17
CA ALA A 37 5.54 -5.18 3.59
C ALA A 37 5.90 -6.41 2.74
N LYS A 38 5.97 -6.26 1.40
CA LYS A 38 6.39 -7.34 0.50
C LYS A 38 7.79 -7.85 0.85
N ASN A 39 8.72 -6.96 1.15
CA ASN A 39 10.10 -7.34 1.46
C ASN A 39 10.24 -7.98 2.85
N LEU A 40 9.48 -7.51 3.84
CA LEU A 40 9.48 -8.14 5.18
C LEU A 40 9.03 -9.60 5.10
N VAL A 41 7.96 -9.88 4.36
CA VAL A 41 7.46 -11.26 4.17
C VAL A 41 8.46 -12.09 3.35
N ALA A 42 9.00 -11.52 2.26
CA ALA A 42 9.99 -12.22 1.43
C ALA A 42 11.30 -12.53 2.18
N ALA A 43 11.68 -11.71 3.16
CA ALA A 43 12.84 -11.92 4.01
C ALA A 43 12.60 -12.92 5.15
N GLY A 44 11.37 -13.45 5.29
CA GLY A 44 11.00 -14.36 6.38
C GLY A 44 10.87 -13.68 7.74
N ALA A 45 10.76 -12.34 7.78
CA ALA A 45 10.60 -11.60 9.03
C ALA A 45 9.16 -11.67 9.58
N ALA A 46 8.18 -12.01 8.72
CA ALA A 46 6.78 -12.21 9.08
C ALA A 46 6.06 -13.06 8.02
N ASP A 47 4.93 -13.65 8.38
CA ASP A 47 4.14 -14.50 7.46
C ASP A 47 3.16 -13.72 6.57
N ARG A 48 2.73 -12.50 6.97
CA ARG A 48 1.68 -11.71 6.32
C ARG A 48 1.85 -10.21 6.53
#